data_AF-A0A397SYW2-F1
#
_entry.id   AF-A0A397SYW2-F1
#
_cell.length_a   1.000
_cell.length_b   1.000
_cell.length_c   1.000
_cell.angle_alpha   90.00
_cell.angle_beta   90.00
_cell.angle_gamma   90.00
#
_symmetry.space_group_name_H-M   'P 1'
#
loop_
_entity.id
_entity.type
_entity.pdbx_description
1 polymer ?
#
loop_
_entity_poly.entity_id
_entity_poly.type
_entity_poly.pdbx_seq_one_letter_code
_entity_poly.pdbx_strand_id
1 'polypeptide(L)' 'MREETKEKILKATEIAKTIIHWGFIPFILYLGFSRSNPKPSLIRMISPLA' A
#
# COMPACT_ATOMS: atom_id res chain seq x y z
N MET A 1 -27.36 18.35 2.96
CA MET A 1 -26.69 17.03 2.93
C MET A 1 -27.10 16.26 4.18
N ARG A 2 -27.68 15.06 4.03
CA ARG A 2 -28.07 14.18 5.15
C ARG A 2 -26.87 13.85 6.03
N GLU A 3 -27.01 13.92 7.34
CA GLU A 3 -25.93 13.66 8.31
C GLU A 3 -25.33 12.25 8.15
N GLU A 4 -26.18 11.25 7.88
CA GLU A 4 -25.77 9.88 7.58
C GLU A 4 -24.78 9.78 6.40
N THR A 5 -24.86 10.70 5.43
CA THR A 5 -23.94 10.70 4.28
C THR A 5 -22.56 11.22 4.71
N LYS A 6 -22.51 12.19 5.63
CA LYS A 6 -21.25 12.73 6.15
C LYS A 6 -20.51 11.69 6.99
N GLU A 7 -21.23 10.98 7.87
CA GLU A 7 -20.65 9.94 8.71
C GLU A 7 -20.04 8.79 7.89
N LYS A 8 -20.72 8.38 6.81
CA LYS A 8 -20.20 7.36 5.88
C LYS A 8 -18.92 7.82 5.18
N ILE A 9 -18.86 9.07 4.74
CA ILE A 9 -17.68 9.63 4.08
C ILE A 9 -16.51 9.74 5.07
N LEU A 10 -16.77 10.19 6.31
CA LEU A 10 -15.73 10.23 7.35
C LEU A 10 -15.17 8.83 7.62
N LYS A 11 -16.05 7.84 7.84
CA LYS A 11 -15.64 6.47 8.09
C LYS A 11 -14.86 5.85 6.92
N ALA A 12 -15.29 6.11 5.68
CA ALA A 12 -14.57 5.66 4.49
C ALA A 12 -13.18 6.30 4.40
N THR A 13 -13.05 7.58 4.75
CA THR A 13 -11.77 8.31 4.73
C THR A 13 -10.80 7.77 5.79
N GLU A 14 -11.29 7.44 6.99
CA GLU A 14 -10.46 6.81 8.03
C GLU A 14 -9.93 5.45 7.60
N ILE A 15 -10.79 4.62 7.00
CA ILE A 15 -10.39 3.32 6.46
C ILE A 15 -9.36 3.50 5.33
N ALA A 16 -9.60 4.43 4.41
CA ALA A 16 -8.69 4.73 3.31
C ALA A 16 -7.31 5.14 3.82
N LYS A 17 -7.23 5.98 4.87
CA LYS A 17 -5.96 6.39 5.48
C LYS A 17 -5.16 5.19 5.99
N THR A 18 -5.82 4.25 6.67
CA THR A 18 -5.19 3.03 7.18
C THR A 18 -4.69 2.14 6.03
N ILE A 19 -5.51 1.92 5.00
CA ILE A 19 -5.14 1.10 3.84
C ILE A 19 -3.94 1.71 3.11
N ILE A 20 -3.94 3.03 2.88
CA ILE A 20 -2.83 3.69 2.19
C ILE A 20 -1.56 3.61 3.05
N HIS A 21 -1.64 3.88 4.34
CA HIS A 21 -0.46 3.88 5.21
C HIS A 21 0.23 2.52 5.27
N TRP A 22 -0.53 1.46 5.48
CA TRP A 22 0.02 0.10 5.60
C TRP A 22 0.22 -0.59 4.24
N GLY A 23 -0.59 -0.24 3.25
CA GLY A 23 -0.55 -0.81 1.90
C GLY A 23 0.50 -0.19 0.98
N PHE A 24 0.98 1.02 1.28
CA PHE A 24 1.92 1.73 0.42
C PHE A 24 3.23 0.95 0.21
N ILE A 25 3.86 0.48 1.29
CA ILE A 25 5.13 -0.25 1.21
C ILE A 25 4.96 -1.59 0.46
N PRO A 26 4.01 -2.49 0.83
CA PRO A 26 3.76 -3.71 0.08
C PRO A 26 3.46 -3.47 -1.40
N PHE A 27 2.71 -2.42 -1.72
CA PHE A 27 2.35 -2.09 -3.09
C PHE A 27 3.57 -1.69 -3.94
N ILE A 28 4.44 -0.82 -3.41
CA ILE A 28 5.66 -0.41 -4.11
C ILE A 28 6.61 -1.60 -4.30
N LEU A 29 6.77 -2.45 -3.29
CA LEU A 29 7.58 -3.67 -3.39
C LEU A 29 7.02 -4.62 -4.47
N TYR A 30 5.70 -4.81 -4.52
CA TYR A 30 5.06 -5.63 -5.55
C TYR A 30 5.29 -5.09 -6.96
N LEU A 31 5.14 -3.78 -7.16
CA LEU A 31 5.40 -3.14 -8.45
C LEU A 31 6.85 -3.32 -8.91
N GLY A 32 7.81 -3.12 -8.00
CA GLY A 32 9.23 -3.35 -8.26
C GLY A 32 9.51 -4.80 -8.65
N PHE A 33 9.05 -5.74 -7.82
CA PHE A 33 9.22 -7.18 -8.06
C PHE A 33 8.61 -7.65 -9.40
N SER A 34 7.43 -7.15 -9.76
CA SER A 34 6.70 -7.60 -10.95
C SER A 34 7.35 -7.14 -12.26
N ARG A 35 8.03 -5.99 -12.26
CA ARG A 35 8.65 -5.40 -13.48
C ARG A 35 10.13 -5.75 -13.65
N SER A 36 10.78 -6.35 -12.66
CA SER A 36 12.20 -6.74 -12.74
C SER A 36 12.41 -8.05 -13.51
N ASN A 37 13.35 -8.05 -14.45
CA ASN A 37 13.89 -9.25 -15.09
C ASN A 37 15.42 -9.29 -14.94
N PRO A 38 15.99 -10.31 -14.29
CA PRO A 38 15.32 -11.43 -13.61
C PRO A 38 14.57 -10.97 -12.34
N LYS A 39 13.53 -11.72 -11.92
CA LYS A 39 12.77 -11.42 -10.70
C LYS A 39 13.68 -11.56 -9.46
N PRO A 40 13.89 -10.48 -8.68
CA PRO A 40 14.77 -10.53 -7.51
C PRO A 40 14.14 -11.36 -6.39
N SER A 41 14.95 -12.04 -5.57
CA SER A 41 14.45 -12.64 -4.34
C SER A 41 14.06 -11.55 -3.33
N LEU A 42 13.03 -11.78 -2.51
CA LEU A 42 12.56 -10.81 -1.51
C LEU A 42 13.68 -10.36 -0.56
N ILE A 43 14.60 -11.27 -0.24
CA ILE A 43 15.77 -11.00 0.61
C ILE A 43 16.70 -9.96 -0.03
N ARG A 44 16.85 -9.94 -1.36
CA ARG A 44 17.66 -8.93 -2.06
C ARG A 44 17.01 -7.55 -2.10
N MET A 45 15.68 -7.46 -1.99
CA MET A 45 14.98 -6.16 -1.99
C MET A 45 15.08 -5.44 -0.64
N ILE A 46 15.26 -6.18 0.45
CA ILE A 46 15.31 -5.63 1.82
C ILE A 46 16.72 -5.64 2.42
N SER A 47 17.67 -6.35 1.79
CA SER A 47 19.05 -6.42 2.25
C SER A 47 19.85 -5.22 1.77
N PRO A 48 20.47 -4.44 2.67
CA PRO A 48 21.37 -3.34 2.30
C PRO A 48 22.71 -3.82 1.73
N LEU A 49 22.95 -5.14 1.66
CA LEU A 49 24.20 -5.77 1.22
C LEU A 49 24.06 -6.57 -0.09
N ALA A 50 22.92 -6.46 -0.79
CA ALA A 50 22.55 -7.27 -1.97
C ALA A 50 22.87 -6.64 -3.34
#